data_AF-A0A396ZBT6-F1
#
_entry.id   AF-A0A396ZBT6-F1
#
_cell.length_a   1.000
_cell.length_b   1.000
_cell.length_c   1.000
_cell.angle_alpha   90.00
_cell.angle_beta   90.00
_cell.angle_gamma   90.00
#
_symmetry.space_group_name_H-M   'P 1'
#
loop_
_entity.id
_entity.type
_entity.pdbx_description
1 polymer ?
#
loop_
_entity_poly.entity_id
_entity_poly.type
_entity_poly.pdbx_seq_one_letter_code
_entity_poly.pdbx_strand_id
1 'polypeptide(L)'
;MLTRALCFSVYVLFIFFAFSFCGKSYPLEKFVETKLERRTGKPELFSLNGAPYSAAVFRDELVFERAHFELKQEFPQPEELEKYLNRYVEDTVILKDAVADLDLNSPEAAAYLWPYIRKGIIAYYLDKKSGVFETNNNFPDIEIREKDIEDFYNLNKNKLPVGLSETEAKKKLENTARYLKWKKLYEIRNEKKKEVVGTLKKNNSVQIKYNAINNVIRD
;
A
#
# COMPACT_ATOMS: atom_id res chain seq x y z
N MET A 1 -44.26 17.33 -41.42
CA MET A 1 -44.22 17.01 -39.98
C MET A 1 -43.47 15.71 -39.67
N LEU A 2 -43.52 14.67 -40.54
CA LEU A 2 -42.78 13.40 -40.33
C LEU A 2 -41.26 13.55 -40.20
N THR A 3 -40.63 14.47 -40.93
CA THR A 3 -39.16 14.63 -40.95
C THR A 3 -38.58 15.20 -39.65
N ARG A 4 -39.33 16.02 -38.90
CA ARG A 4 -38.88 16.57 -37.61
C ARG A 4 -38.97 15.54 -36.47
N ALA A 5 -39.96 14.64 -36.52
CA ALA A 5 -40.10 13.56 -35.54
C ALA A 5 -38.99 12.51 -35.67
N LEU A 6 -38.58 12.20 -36.91
CA LEU A 6 -37.47 11.27 -37.19
C LEU A 6 -36.11 11.82 -36.74
N CYS A 7 -35.84 13.12 -36.90
CA CYS A 7 -34.62 13.72 -36.38
C CYS A 7 -34.58 13.77 -34.84
N PHE A 8 -35.74 13.97 -34.19
CA PHE A 8 -35.83 14.02 -32.73
C PHE A 8 -35.61 12.64 -32.09
N SER A 9 -36.14 11.56 -32.69
CA SER A 9 -35.95 10.20 -32.19
C SER A 9 -34.51 9.72 -32.30
N VAL A 10 -33.80 10.07 -33.39
CA VAL A 10 -32.37 9.77 -33.56
C VAL A 10 -31.52 10.51 -32.52
N TYR A 11 -31.86 11.76 -32.21
CA TYR A 11 -31.12 12.56 -31.22
C TYR A 11 -31.29 12.02 -29.79
N VAL A 12 -32.49 11.57 -29.42
CA VAL A 12 -32.76 10.96 -28.10
C VAL A 12 -32.04 9.60 -27.97
N LEU A 13 -32.02 8.78 -29.02
CA LEU A 13 -31.28 7.51 -29.03
C LEU A 13 -29.76 7.73 -28.90
N PHE A 14 -29.23 8.77 -29.55
CA PHE A 14 -27.81 9.12 -29.47
C PHE A 14 -27.41 9.60 -28.07
N ILE A 15 -28.29 10.36 -27.39
CA ILE A 15 -28.10 10.77 -25.99
C ILE A 15 -28.17 9.55 -25.05
N PHE A 16 -29.09 8.62 -25.28
CA PHE A 16 -29.19 7.38 -24.48
C PHE A 16 -27.94 6.49 -24.61
N PHE A 17 -27.36 6.40 -25.81
CA PHE A 17 -26.08 5.71 -26.03
C PHE A 17 -24.88 6.50 -25.47
N ALA A 18 -24.89 7.83 -25.51
CA ALA A 18 -23.83 8.66 -24.95
C ALA A 18 -23.79 8.63 -23.41
N PHE A 19 -24.94 8.47 -22.74
CA PHE A 19 -25.01 8.21 -21.29
C PHE A 19 -24.75 6.74 -20.91
N SER A 20 -24.66 5.84 -21.89
CA SER A 20 -24.26 4.45 -21.69
C SER A 20 -22.74 4.25 -21.73
N PHE A 21 -21.94 5.33 -21.60
CA PHE A 21 -20.54 5.22 -21.18
C PHE A 21 -20.50 4.73 -19.71
N CYS A 22 -20.89 3.47 -19.57
CA CYS A 22 -20.62 2.58 -18.46
C CYS A 22 -19.14 2.75 -18.13
N GLY A 23 -18.84 3.37 -16.98
CA GLY A 23 -17.49 3.37 -16.45
C GLY A 23 -17.03 1.93 -16.41
N LYS A 24 -15.86 1.63 -17.00
CA LYS A 24 -15.28 0.29 -16.97
C LYS A 24 -15.31 -0.18 -15.51
N SER A 25 -16.17 -1.15 -15.17
CA SER A 25 -16.15 -1.71 -13.83
C SER A 25 -14.80 -2.40 -13.68
N TYR A 26 -14.08 -2.03 -12.63
CA TYR A 26 -12.90 -2.78 -12.25
C TYR A 26 -13.44 -4.05 -11.58
N PRO A 27 -13.14 -5.26 -12.09
CA PRO A 27 -13.68 -6.48 -11.51
C PRO A 27 -12.98 -6.73 -10.17
N LEU A 28 -13.53 -6.15 -9.11
CA LEU A 28 -12.94 -6.21 -7.77
C LEU A 28 -12.90 -7.64 -7.26
N GLU A 29 -13.97 -8.39 -7.52
CA GLU A 29 -14.06 -9.82 -7.25
C GLU A 29 -12.87 -10.57 -7.85
N LYS A 30 -12.64 -10.43 -9.17
CA LYS A 30 -11.48 -11.02 -9.85
C LYS A 30 -10.14 -10.58 -9.25
N PHE A 31 -10.05 -9.33 -8.80
CA PHE A 31 -8.84 -8.86 -8.12
C PHE A 31 -8.61 -9.57 -6.79
N VAL A 32 -9.65 -9.75 -5.97
CA VAL A 32 -9.56 -10.45 -4.67
C VAL A 32 -9.29 -11.94 -4.89
N GLU A 33 -9.98 -12.59 -5.83
CA GLU A 33 -9.72 -13.99 -6.22
C GLU A 33 -8.27 -14.20 -6.63
N THR A 34 -7.76 -13.37 -7.55
CA THR A 34 -6.36 -13.44 -8.00
C THR A 34 -5.40 -13.27 -6.83
N LYS A 35 -5.74 -12.44 -5.84
CA LYS A 35 -4.93 -12.24 -4.64
C LYS A 35 -4.96 -13.46 -3.73
N LEU A 36 -6.13 -14.07 -3.50
CA LEU A 36 -6.28 -15.29 -2.71
C LEU A 36 -5.54 -16.47 -3.34
N GLU A 37 -5.62 -16.65 -4.66
CA GLU A 37 -4.89 -17.69 -5.37
C GLU A 37 -3.38 -17.55 -5.19
N ARG A 38 -2.87 -16.32 -5.29
CA ARG A 38 -1.43 -16.03 -5.11
C ARG A 38 -0.92 -16.33 -3.71
N ARG A 39 -1.79 -16.44 -2.70
CA ARG A 39 -1.40 -16.82 -1.33
C ARG A 39 -1.02 -18.29 -1.22
N THR A 40 -1.42 -19.12 -2.18
CA THR A 40 -1.10 -20.55 -2.19
C THR A 40 0.33 -20.81 -2.69
N GLY A 41 0.99 -21.84 -2.15
CA GLY A 41 2.33 -22.24 -2.60
C GLY A 41 3.19 -22.91 -1.53
N LYS A 42 4.50 -22.94 -1.78
CA LYS A 42 5.51 -23.58 -0.92
C LYS A 42 6.64 -22.60 -0.56
N PRO A 43 7.33 -22.77 0.58
CA PRO A 43 7.05 -23.78 1.63
C PRO A 43 5.72 -23.50 2.33
N GLU A 44 5.00 -24.56 2.67
CA GLU A 44 3.68 -24.47 3.28
C GLU A 44 3.79 -23.95 4.72
N LEU A 45 2.94 -22.98 5.04
CA LEU A 45 2.80 -22.40 6.37
C LEU A 45 1.60 -23.00 7.11
N PHE A 46 0.48 -23.16 6.41
CA PHE A 46 -0.72 -23.84 6.86
C PHE A 46 -1.52 -24.33 5.64
N SER A 47 -2.51 -25.20 5.85
CA SER A 47 -3.49 -25.58 4.84
C SER A 47 -4.90 -25.16 5.22
N LEU A 48 -5.70 -24.79 4.22
CA LEU A 48 -7.10 -24.48 4.38
C LEU A 48 -7.89 -25.13 3.24
N ASN A 49 -8.78 -26.06 3.58
CA ASN A 49 -9.57 -26.86 2.63
C ASN A 49 -8.69 -27.55 1.57
N GLY A 50 -7.53 -28.08 1.99
CA GLY A 50 -6.57 -28.77 1.12
C GLY A 50 -5.68 -27.86 0.26
N ALA A 51 -5.89 -26.54 0.27
CA ALA A 51 -4.99 -25.59 -0.38
C ALA A 51 -3.81 -25.23 0.55
N PRO A 52 -2.54 -25.41 0.12
CA PRO A 52 -1.36 -25.08 0.92
C PRO A 52 -1.03 -23.58 0.79
N TYR A 53 -1.02 -22.85 1.90
CA TYR A 53 -0.71 -21.42 1.94
C TYR A 53 0.78 -21.16 2.17
N SER A 54 1.37 -20.31 1.35
CA SER A 54 2.82 -20.12 1.26
C SER A 54 3.38 -19.23 2.37
N ALA A 55 4.41 -19.70 3.06
CA ALA A 55 5.17 -18.91 4.00
C ALA A 55 5.90 -17.73 3.33
N ALA A 56 6.27 -17.87 2.05
CA ALA A 56 6.92 -16.80 1.31
C ALA A 56 5.95 -15.62 1.09
N VAL A 57 4.71 -15.91 0.70
CA VAL A 57 3.71 -14.88 0.43
C VAL A 57 3.28 -14.19 1.72
N PHE A 58 3.09 -14.95 2.81
CA PHE A 58 2.86 -14.38 4.13
C PHE A 58 3.97 -13.40 4.53
N ARG A 59 5.24 -13.78 4.33
CA ARG A 59 6.38 -12.90 4.65
C ARG A 59 6.34 -11.60 3.84
N ASP A 60 6.05 -11.70 2.54
CA ASP A 60 6.01 -10.53 1.67
C ASP A 60 4.86 -9.58 2.04
N GLU A 61 3.67 -10.11 2.33
CA GLU A 61 2.52 -9.32 2.80
C GLU A 61 2.81 -8.69 4.17
N LEU A 62 3.38 -9.45 5.12
CA LEU A 62 3.76 -8.94 6.44
C LEU A 62 4.76 -7.79 6.35
N VAL A 63 5.80 -7.93 5.53
CA VAL A 63 6.81 -6.88 5.32
C VAL A 63 6.14 -5.65 4.70
N PHE A 64 5.26 -5.84 3.73
CA PHE A 64 4.54 -4.74 3.09
C PHE A 64 3.65 -3.99 4.08
N GLU A 65 2.81 -4.69 4.84
CA GLU A 65 1.87 -4.10 5.79
C GLU A 65 2.58 -3.30 6.87
N ARG A 66 3.64 -3.88 7.45
CA ARG A 66 4.37 -3.21 8.52
C ARG A 66 5.09 -1.97 8.01
N ALA A 67 5.69 -2.04 6.82
CA ALA A 67 6.38 -0.89 6.24
C ALA A 67 5.44 0.25 5.82
N HIS A 68 4.25 -0.06 5.26
CA HIS A 68 3.39 0.94 4.61
C HIS A 68 2.18 1.36 5.43
N PHE A 69 1.65 0.49 6.30
CA PHE A 69 0.48 0.80 7.13
C PHE A 69 0.86 1.07 8.58
N GLU A 70 1.73 0.25 9.17
CA GLU A 70 2.13 0.43 10.57
C GLU A 70 3.34 1.35 10.75
N LEU A 71 4.06 1.64 9.67
CA LEU A 71 5.32 2.39 9.67
C LEU A 71 6.39 1.77 10.60
N LYS A 72 6.38 0.44 10.74
CA LYS A 72 7.36 -0.36 11.48
C LYS A 72 8.25 -1.12 10.51
N GLN A 73 9.56 -1.10 10.77
CA GLN A 73 10.55 -1.67 9.85
C GLN A 73 11.44 -2.75 10.47
N GLU A 74 11.36 -2.95 11.78
CA GLU A 74 12.04 -4.03 12.49
C GLU A 74 11.23 -5.31 12.34
N PHE A 75 11.86 -6.48 12.16
CA PHE A 75 11.13 -7.75 12.17
C PHE A 75 10.42 -7.98 13.52
N PRO A 76 9.21 -8.55 13.50
CA PRO A 76 8.45 -8.72 14.73
C PRO A 76 9.14 -9.78 15.60
N GLN A 77 9.04 -9.60 16.92
CA GLN A 77 9.47 -10.64 17.86
C GLN A 77 8.62 -11.91 17.68
N PRO A 78 9.09 -13.11 18.06
CA PRO A 78 8.35 -14.36 17.83
C PRO A 78 6.89 -14.32 18.29
N GLU A 79 6.62 -13.73 19.45
CA GLU A 79 5.27 -13.57 20.02
C GLU A 79 4.37 -12.62 19.19
N GLU A 80 4.95 -11.58 18.58
CA GLU A 80 4.24 -10.67 17.69
C GLU A 80 4.02 -11.32 16.32
N LEU A 81 4.98 -12.12 15.85
CA LEU A 81 4.89 -12.86 14.59
C LEU A 81 3.75 -13.88 14.61
N GLU A 82 3.54 -14.58 15.73
CA GLU A 82 2.41 -15.50 15.90
C GLU A 82 1.07 -14.79 15.76
N LYS A 83 0.94 -13.57 16.31
CA LYS A 83 -0.27 -12.75 16.16
C LYS A 83 -0.54 -12.36 14.72
N TYR A 84 0.51 -11.99 13.96
CA TYR A 84 0.38 -11.71 12.53
C TYR A 84 -0.03 -12.94 11.74
N LEU A 85 0.51 -14.11 12.08
CA LEU A 85 0.15 -15.36 11.43
C LEU A 85 -1.32 -15.71 11.67
N ASN A 86 -1.77 -15.64 12.93
CA ASN A 86 -3.18 -15.92 13.27
C ASN A 86 -4.12 -14.97 12.53
N ARG A 87 -3.81 -13.67 12.50
CA ARG A 87 -4.58 -12.69 11.72
C ARG A 87 -4.58 -13.02 10.23
N TYR A 88 -3.44 -13.38 9.65
CA TYR A 88 -3.34 -13.73 8.23
C TYR A 88 -4.20 -14.96 7.88
N VAL A 89 -4.26 -15.95 8.78
CA VAL A 89 -5.15 -17.11 8.65
C VAL A 89 -6.62 -16.69 8.71
N GLU A 90 -6.99 -15.92 9.74
CA GLU A 90 -8.35 -15.40 9.93
C GLU A 90 -8.82 -14.58 8.71
N ASP A 91 -8.02 -13.62 8.28
CA ASP A 91 -8.30 -12.78 7.11
C ASP A 91 -8.44 -13.63 5.84
N THR A 92 -7.64 -14.69 5.69
CA THR A 92 -7.73 -15.60 4.55
C THR A 92 -9.05 -16.37 4.54
N VAL A 93 -9.52 -16.83 5.70
CA VAL A 93 -10.82 -17.50 5.82
C VAL A 93 -11.95 -16.52 5.51
N ILE A 94 -11.95 -15.36 6.15
CA ILE A 94 -12.98 -14.32 5.96
C ILE A 94 -13.05 -13.87 4.51
N LEU A 95 -11.89 -13.62 3.86
CA LEU A 95 -11.86 -13.19 2.46
C LEU A 95 -12.38 -14.26 1.50
N LYS A 96 -12.14 -15.54 1.79
CA LYS A 96 -12.68 -16.64 0.98
C LYS A 96 -14.19 -16.69 1.04
N ASP A 97 -14.76 -16.60 2.24
CA ASP A 97 -16.21 -16.61 2.43
C ASP A 97 -16.84 -15.34 1.84
N ALA A 98 -16.22 -14.18 2.06
CA ALA A 98 -16.71 -12.90 1.54
C ALA A 98 -16.78 -12.86 0.00
N VAL A 99 -15.83 -13.47 -0.71
CA VAL A 99 -15.86 -13.53 -2.18
C VAL A 99 -16.99 -14.45 -2.69
N ALA A 100 -17.35 -15.49 -1.92
CA ALA A 100 -18.44 -16.38 -2.29
C ALA A 100 -19.83 -15.77 -2.03
N ASP A 101 -19.96 -14.97 -0.97
CA ASP A 101 -21.27 -14.52 -0.47
C ASP A 101 -21.65 -13.08 -0.89
N LEU A 102 -20.67 -12.23 -1.24
CA LEU A 102 -20.90 -10.81 -1.50
C LEU A 102 -20.80 -10.47 -2.99
N ASP A 103 -21.75 -9.67 -3.49
CA ASP A 103 -21.60 -8.97 -4.76
C ASP A 103 -20.67 -7.75 -4.58
N LEU A 104 -19.37 -7.99 -4.76
CA LEU A 104 -18.32 -6.97 -4.68
C LEU A 104 -18.36 -5.96 -5.84
N ASN A 105 -19.18 -6.19 -6.86
CA ASN A 105 -19.36 -5.28 -7.99
C ASN A 105 -20.65 -4.43 -7.85
N SER A 106 -21.40 -4.61 -6.76
CA SER A 106 -22.61 -3.85 -6.47
C SER A 106 -22.33 -2.35 -6.26
N PRO A 107 -23.31 -1.47 -6.52
CA PRO A 107 -23.21 -0.05 -6.21
C PRO A 107 -22.94 0.24 -4.72
N GLU A 108 -23.47 -0.61 -3.83
CA GLU A 108 -23.26 -0.52 -2.39
C GLU A 108 -21.80 -0.78 -2.03
N ALA A 109 -21.23 -1.89 -2.50
CA ALA A 109 -19.82 -2.23 -2.30
C ALA A 109 -18.91 -1.15 -2.86
N ALA A 110 -19.23 -0.63 -4.06
CA ALA A 110 -18.49 0.47 -4.68
C ALA A 110 -18.50 1.73 -3.80
N ALA A 111 -19.67 2.12 -3.26
CA ALA A 111 -19.78 3.28 -2.38
C ALA A 111 -19.00 3.09 -1.07
N TYR A 112 -19.06 1.90 -0.47
CA TYR A 112 -18.35 1.56 0.75
C TYR A 112 -16.83 1.57 0.57
N LEU A 113 -16.32 1.01 -0.54
CA LEU A 113 -14.89 0.85 -0.79
C LEU A 113 -14.23 2.09 -1.39
N TRP A 114 -14.99 2.94 -2.08
CA TRP A 114 -14.46 4.12 -2.76
C TRP A 114 -13.56 5.01 -1.90
N PRO A 115 -13.90 5.35 -0.64
CA PRO A 115 -13.02 6.16 0.21
C PRO A 115 -11.63 5.55 0.40
N TYR A 116 -11.54 4.22 0.50
CA TYR A 116 -10.29 3.47 0.67
C TYR A 116 -9.51 3.40 -0.64
N ILE A 117 -10.17 3.04 -1.74
CA ILE A 117 -9.57 2.99 -3.08
C ILE A 117 -9.01 4.35 -3.46
N ARG A 118 -9.79 5.42 -3.28
CA ARG A 118 -9.36 6.81 -3.54
C ARG A 118 -8.11 7.16 -2.73
N LYS A 119 -8.10 6.86 -1.43
CA LYS A 119 -6.93 7.12 -0.55
C LYS A 119 -5.72 6.31 -1.01
N GLY A 120 -5.90 5.04 -1.35
CA GLY A 120 -4.83 4.16 -1.83
C GLY A 120 -4.20 4.64 -3.13
N ILE A 121 -5.01 5.05 -4.11
CA ILE A 121 -4.52 5.61 -5.39
C ILE A 121 -3.71 6.89 -5.14
N ILE A 122 -4.21 7.80 -4.30
CA ILE A 122 -3.51 9.05 -3.97
C ILE A 122 -2.18 8.75 -3.26
N ALA A 123 -2.18 7.86 -2.26
CA ALA A 123 -0.99 7.46 -1.54
C ALA A 123 0.06 6.86 -2.48
N TYR A 124 -0.34 5.88 -3.29
CA TYR A 124 0.52 5.25 -4.31
C TYR A 124 1.13 6.28 -5.26
N TYR A 125 0.32 7.23 -5.75
CA TYR A 125 0.81 8.28 -6.63
C TYR A 125 1.85 9.17 -5.94
N LEU A 126 1.60 9.58 -4.69
CA LEU A 126 2.52 10.42 -3.92
C LEU A 126 3.82 9.68 -3.58
N ASP A 127 3.75 8.42 -3.16
CA ASP A 127 4.92 7.56 -2.89
C ASP A 127 5.80 7.39 -4.14
N LYS A 128 5.15 7.16 -5.29
CA LYS A 128 5.84 7.03 -6.57
C LYS A 128 6.49 8.35 -7.01
N LYS A 129 5.81 9.48 -6.82
CA LYS A 129 6.35 10.80 -7.21
C LYS A 129 7.43 11.31 -6.27
N SER A 130 7.36 10.97 -4.99
CA SER A 130 8.39 11.40 -4.03
C SER A 130 9.64 10.53 -4.06
N GLY A 131 9.56 9.30 -4.57
CA GLY A 131 10.67 8.33 -4.62
C GLY A 131 10.75 7.43 -3.38
N VAL A 132 9.63 7.26 -2.66
CA VAL A 132 9.57 6.36 -1.50
C VAL A 132 9.82 4.90 -1.91
N PHE A 133 9.22 4.45 -3.01
CA PHE A 133 9.44 3.08 -3.49
C PHE A 133 10.89 2.79 -3.87
N GLU A 134 11.58 3.74 -4.51
CA GLU A 134 13.00 3.64 -4.84
C GLU A 134 13.86 3.46 -3.59
N THR A 135 13.50 4.16 -2.51
CA THR A 135 14.22 4.08 -1.24
C THR A 135 14.02 2.74 -0.54
N ASN A 136 12.82 2.15 -0.64
CA ASN A 136 12.52 0.85 -0.05
C ASN A 136 13.14 -0.30 -0.85
N ASN A 137 13.06 -0.25 -2.17
CA ASN A 137 13.58 -1.31 -3.04
C ASN A 137 15.11 -1.38 -3.03
N ASN A 138 15.78 -0.23 -2.86
CA ASN A 138 17.24 -0.15 -2.84
C ASN A 138 17.82 -0.26 -1.42
N PHE A 139 17.04 -0.66 -0.41
CA PHE A 139 17.53 -0.82 0.96
C PHE A 139 18.83 -1.63 1.06
N PRO A 140 18.97 -2.80 0.40
CA PRO A 140 20.20 -3.58 0.45
C PRO A 140 21.41 -2.85 -0.15
N ASP A 141 21.16 -1.97 -1.12
CA ASP A 141 22.17 -1.25 -1.89
C ASP A 141 22.54 0.11 -1.29
N ILE A 142 21.98 0.47 -0.12
CA ILE A 142 22.37 1.68 0.59
C ILE A 142 23.81 1.49 1.09
N GLU A 143 24.73 2.12 0.37
CA GLU A 143 26.16 2.11 0.67
C GLU A 143 26.43 2.78 2.03
N ILE A 144 27.16 2.08 2.90
CA ILE A 144 27.71 2.62 4.14
C ILE A 144 29.23 2.55 3.98
N ARG A 145 29.90 3.70 4.11
CA ARG A 145 31.36 3.74 3.96
C ARG A 145 31.97 2.98 5.14
N GLU A 146 33.00 2.19 4.86
CA GLU A 146 33.67 1.35 5.86
C GLU A 146 34.16 2.16 7.06
N LYS A 147 34.68 3.37 6.80
CA LYS A 147 35.06 4.35 7.83
C LYS A 147 33.91 4.73 8.78
N ASP A 148 32.69 4.89 8.25
CA ASP A 148 31.53 5.24 9.07
C ASP A 148 31.13 4.07 9.99
N ILE A 149 31.32 2.82 9.55
CA ILE A 149 31.09 1.60 10.34
C ILE A 149 32.12 1.50 11.46
N GLU A 150 33.37 1.80 11.16
CA GLU A 150 34.49 1.71 12.10
C GLU A 150 34.38 2.77 13.19
N ASP A 151 34.01 3.99 12.83
CA ASP A 151 33.69 5.07 13.77
C ASP A 151 32.49 4.71 14.66
N PHE A 152 31.43 4.12 14.08
CA PHE A 152 30.26 3.65 14.84
C PHE A 152 30.59 2.51 15.81
N TYR A 153 31.44 1.57 15.40
CA TYR A 153 31.91 0.47 16.23
C TYR A 153 32.70 0.98 17.43
N ASN A 154 33.66 1.87 17.20
CA ASN A 154 34.46 2.45 18.28
C ASN A 154 33.61 3.20 19.32
N LEU A 155 32.56 3.90 18.87
CA LEU A 155 31.64 4.65 19.73
C LEU A 155 30.65 3.76 20.52
N ASN A 156 30.29 2.59 19.99
CA ASN A 156 29.20 1.77 20.53
C ASN A 156 29.62 0.37 21.00
N LYS A 157 30.91 0.01 20.92
CA LYS A 157 31.41 -1.32 21.32
C LYS A 157 31.00 -1.75 22.73
N ASN A 158 30.84 -0.79 23.64
CA ASN A 158 30.45 -1.03 25.04
C ASN A 158 28.94 -1.32 25.22
N LYS A 159 28.12 -1.12 24.18
CA LYS A 159 26.66 -1.36 24.19
C LYS A 159 26.27 -2.64 23.45
N LEU A 160 27.25 -3.35 22.89
CA LEU A 160 27.01 -4.57 22.14
C LEU A 160 26.81 -5.77 23.09
N PRO A 161 26.00 -6.76 22.69
CA PRO A 161 25.86 -8.01 23.44
C PRO A 161 27.23 -8.66 23.71
N VAL A 162 27.43 -9.12 24.95
CA VAL A 162 28.65 -9.83 25.36
C VAL A 162 28.76 -11.14 24.57
N GLY A 163 29.95 -11.41 23.99
CA GLY A 163 30.24 -12.65 23.26
C GLY A 163 30.16 -12.57 21.73
N LEU A 164 29.90 -11.39 21.14
CA LEU A 164 30.02 -11.19 19.68
C LEU A 164 31.48 -11.02 19.26
N SER A 165 31.87 -11.66 18.14
CA SER A 165 33.13 -11.35 17.48
C SER A 165 33.13 -9.93 16.90
N GLU A 166 34.30 -9.32 16.70
CA GLU A 166 34.42 -7.98 16.09
C GLU A 166 33.73 -7.93 14.70
N THR A 167 33.87 -8.99 13.91
CA THR A 167 33.28 -9.09 12.58
C THR A 167 31.75 -9.11 12.63
N GLU A 168 31.16 -9.86 13.57
CA GLU A 168 29.69 -9.91 13.76
C GLU A 168 29.16 -8.61 14.35
N ALA A 169 29.91 -7.98 15.25
CA ALA A 169 29.61 -6.67 15.79
C ALA A 169 29.58 -5.59 14.69
N LYS A 170 30.62 -5.54 13.84
CA LYS A 170 30.70 -4.62 12.70
C LYS A 170 29.55 -4.86 11.72
N LYS A 171 29.21 -6.12 11.41
CA LYS A 171 28.06 -6.45 10.54
C LYS A 171 26.71 -6.03 11.13
N LYS A 172 26.49 -6.22 12.44
CA LYS A 172 25.28 -5.71 13.12
C LYS A 172 25.20 -4.19 13.04
N LEU A 173 26.31 -3.50 13.29
CA LEU A 173 26.38 -2.05 13.23
C LEU A 173 26.21 -1.50 11.81
N GLU A 174 26.75 -2.18 10.81
CA GLU A 174 26.54 -1.88 9.40
C GLU A 174 25.05 -1.93 9.03
N ASN A 175 24.36 -3.00 9.41
CA ASN A 175 22.91 -3.11 9.19
C ASN A 175 22.13 -2.02 9.93
N THR A 176 22.51 -1.70 11.16
CA THR A 176 21.92 -0.58 11.91
C THR A 176 22.18 0.77 11.25
N ALA A 177 23.40 1.01 10.76
CA ALA A 177 23.76 2.24 10.07
C ALA A 177 23.02 2.37 8.73
N ARG A 178 22.94 1.28 7.96
CA ARG A 178 22.12 1.17 6.75
C ARG A 178 20.66 1.49 7.03
N TYR A 179 20.12 0.93 8.10
CA TYR A 179 18.76 1.23 8.55
C TYR A 179 18.56 2.70 8.93
N LEU A 180 19.46 3.31 9.70
CA LEU A 180 19.36 4.73 10.06
C LEU A 180 19.45 5.65 8.83
N LYS A 181 20.34 5.32 7.89
CA LYS A 181 20.47 6.06 6.62
C LYS A 181 19.22 5.91 5.77
N TRP A 182 18.69 4.70 5.63
CA TRP A 182 17.41 4.44 4.97
C TRP A 182 16.28 5.25 5.61
N LYS A 183 16.17 5.23 6.94
CA LYS A 183 15.13 5.95 7.68
C LYS A 183 15.18 7.45 7.40
N LYS A 184 16.37 8.04 7.43
CA LYS A 184 16.57 9.46 7.09
C LYS A 184 16.17 9.76 5.64
N LEU A 185 16.54 8.90 4.69
CA LEU A 185 16.13 9.05 3.29
C LEU A 185 14.61 8.95 3.16
N TYR A 186 14.00 7.97 3.82
CA TYR A 186 12.56 7.75 3.85
C TYR A 186 11.80 8.96 4.40
N GLU A 187 12.28 9.56 5.50
CA GLU A 187 11.74 10.81 6.07
C GLU A 187 11.83 11.98 5.07
N ILE A 188 12.99 12.16 4.42
CA ILE A 188 13.16 13.18 3.37
C ILE A 188 12.17 12.96 2.22
N ARG A 189 11.99 11.71 1.77
CA ARG A 189 11.03 11.38 0.71
C ARG A 189 9.58 11.63 1.15
N ASN A 190 9.26 11.40 2.42
CA ASN A 190 7.94 11.72 2.96
C ASN A 190 7.70 13.22 3.01
N GLU A 191 8.68 14.03 3.40
CA GLU A 191 8.56 15.50 3.35
C GLU A 191 8.35 16.00 1.91
N LYS A 192 9.07 15.40 0.93
CA LYS A 192 8.88 15.72 -0.49
C LYS A 192 7.45 15.49 -0.99
N LYS A 193 6.64 14.60 -0.36
CA LYS A 193 5.23 14.45 -0.71
C LYS A 193 4.45 15.76 -0.51
N LYS A 194 4.77 16.54 0.52
CA LYS A 194 4.11 17.84 0.77
C LYS A 194 4.40 18.83 -0.35
N GLU A 195 5.63 18.84 -0.86
CA GLU A 195 6.03 19.66 -2.00
C GLU A 195 5.31 19.26 -3.29
N VAL A 196 5.18 17.94 -3.54
CA VAL A 196 4.41 17.40 -4.67
C VAL A 196 2.96 17.87 -4.59
N VAL A 197 2.31 17.76 -3.42
CA VAL A 197 0.93 18.24 -3.21
C VAL A 197 0.84 19.75 -3.45
N GLY A 198 1.78 20.54 -2.95
CA GLY A 198 1.82 21.98 -3.17
C GLY A 198 1.91 22.35 -4.65
N THR A 199 2.76 21.65 -5.41
CA THR A 199 2.92 21.85 -6.85
C THR A 199 1.64 21.49 -7.61
N LEU A 200 0.99 20.38 -7.26
CA LEU A 200 -0.28 19.97 -7.88
C LEU A 200 -1.37 21.02 -7.65
N LYS A 201 -1.48 21.57 -6.43
CA LYS A 201 -2.46 22.62 -6.12
C LYS A 201 -2.22 23.89 -6.95
N LYS A 202 -0.96 24.30 -7.11
CA LYS A 202 -0.57 25.44 -7.94
C LYS A 202 -0.93 25.22 -9.41
N ASN A 203 -0.59 24.04 -9.96
CA ASN A 203 -0.82 23.72 -11.37
C ASN A 203 -2.30 23.58 -11.75
N ASN A 204 -3.18 23.35 -10.78
CA ASN A 204 -4.61 23.12 -11.01
C ASN A 204 -5.50 24.28 -10.53
N SER A 205 -4.93 25.46 -10.22
CA SER A 205 -5.67 26.67 -9.83
C SER A 205 -6.78 26.41 -8.79
N VAL A 206 -6.45 25.69 -7.72
CA VAL A 206 -7.42 25.29 -6.68
C VAL A 206 -7.95 26.51 -5.94
N GLN A 207 -9.26 26.75 -6.02
CA GLN A 207 -9.96 27.81 -5.28
C GLN A 207 -10.90 27.20 -4.24
N ILE A 208 -10.75 27.58 -2.97
CA ILE A 208 -11.67 27.19 -1.90
C ILE A 208 -12.79 28.25 -1.82
N LYS A 209 -14.02 27.86 -2.13
CA LYS A 209 -15.20 28.73 -1.99
C LYS A 209 -15.64 28.75 -0.52
N TYR A 210 -15.11 29.68 0.27
CA TYR A 210 -15.29 29.75 1.73
C TYR A 210 -16.77 29.76 2.18
N ASN A 211 -17.67 30.39 1.44
CA ASN A 211 -19.11 30.43 1.78
C ASN A 211 -19.85 29.10 1.53
N ALA A 212 -19.25 28.15 0.78
CA ALA A 212 -19.87 26.85 0.52
C ALA A 212 -19.75 25.89 1.72
N ILE A 213 -18.72 26.04 2.55
CA ILE A 213 -18.48 25.17 3.72
C ILE A 213 -19.60 25.34 4.75
N ASN A 214 -20.05 26.58 4.97
CA ASN A 214 -21.14 26.89 5.91
C ASN A 214 -22.50 26.31 5.46
N ASN A 215 -22.68 26.04 4.16
CA ASN A 215 -23.90 25.42 3.65
C ASN A 215 -23.86 23.90 3.82
N VAL A 216 -22.69 23.26 3.71
CA VAL A 216 -22.53 21.80 3.90
C VAL A 216 -22.78 21.36 5.34
N ILE A 217 -22.55 22.23 6.34
CA ILE A 217 -22.75 21.91 7.76
C ILE A 217 -24.24 22.06 8.17
N ARG A 218 -25.05 22.75 7.36
CA ARG A 218 -26.45 23.06 7.66
C ARG A 218 -27.45 22.07 7.07
N ASP A 219 -27.03 21.32 6.04
CA ASP A 219 -27.77 20.20 5.46
C ASP A 219 -27.46 18.90 6.22
#